data_AF-A0A934BKZ5-F1
#
_entry.id   AF-A0A934BKZ5-F1
#
_cell.length_a   1.000
_cell.length_b   1.000
_cell.length_c   1.000
_cell.angle_alpha   90.00
_cell.angle_beta   90.00
_cell.angle_gamma   90.00
#
_symmetry.space_group_name_H-M   'P 1'
#
loop_
_entity.id
_entity.type
_entity.pdbx_description
1 polymer ?
#
loop_
_entity_poly.entity_id
_entity_poly.type
_entity_poly.pdbx_seq_one_letter_code
_entity_poly.pdbx_strand_id
1 'polypeptide(L)'
;RPYEPMLLGVKVGMISTDTGSVVWSADGVFDSNENEVAELVKQYFESTHQKSALYGWKLILLSMRRYSQFVANQITETLQY
;
A
#
# COMPACT_ATOMS: atom_id res chain seq x y z
N ARG A 1 10.91 -20.02 -11.66
CA ARG A 1 9.73 -19.40 -12.30
C ARG A 1 9.80 -17.91 -11.98
N PRO A 2 9.53 -16.98 -12.91
CA PRO A 2 9.35 -15.58 -12.57
C PRO A 2 8.26 -15.49 -11.49
N TYR A 3 8.45 -14.66 -10.46
CA TYR A 3 7.38 -14.40 -9.51
C TYR A 3 6.27 -13.63 -10.23
N GLU A 4 5.02 -14.01 -10.00
CA GLU A 4 3.89 -13.25 -10.52
C GLU A 4 3.91 -11.85 -9.89
N PRO A 5 3.68 -10.79 -10.69
CA PRO A 5 3.50 -9.44 -10.19
C PRO A 5 2.42 -9.39 -9.10
N MET A 6 2.66 -8.60 -8.07
CA MET A 6 1.67 -8.39 -7.02
C MET A 6 0.52 -7.53 -7.51
N LEU A 7 -0.69 -7.96 -7.16
CA LEU A 7 -1.93 -7.23 -7.39
C LEU A 7 -2.74 -7.29 -6.09
N LEU A 8 -3.17 -6.13 -5.59
CA LEU A 8 -4.03 -6.05 -4.42
C LEU A 8 -5.13 -5.02 -4.63
N GLY A 9 -6.37 -5.49 -4.65
CA GLY A 9 -7.56 -4.64 -4.55
C GLY A 9 -7.99 -4.51 -3.10
N VAL A 10 -8.33 -3.29 -2.68
CA VAL A 10 -8.75 -3.00 -1.30
C VAL A 10 -9.96 -2.07 -1.32
N LYS A 11 -10.88 -2.31 -0.38
CA LYS A 11 -12.00 -1.43 -0.07
C LYS A 11 -12.15 -1.35 1.45
N VAL A 12 -12.10 -0.14 1.98
CA VAL A 12 -12.16 0.14 3.42
C VAL A 12 -13.24 1.19 3.67
N GLY A 13 -13.96 1.03 4.77
CA GLY A 13 -14.94 2.00 5.25
C GLY A 13 -14.86 2.16 6.76
N MET A 14 -14.98 3.39 7.23
CA MET A 14 -15.12 3.74 8.64
C MET A 14 -16.57 4.11 8.91
N ILE A 15 -17.15 3.51 9.95
CA ILE A 15 -18.56 3.68 10.31
C ILE A 15 -18.63 4.29 11.71
N SER A 16 -19.45 5.33 11.89
CA SER A 16 -19.78 5.90 13.19
C SER A 16 -20.59 4.89 14.01
N THR A 17 -20.14 4.59 15.23
CA THR A 17 -20.85 3.69 16.15
C THR A 17 -22.14 4.30 16.70
N ASP A 18 -22.22 5.63 16.71
CA ASP A 18 -23.37 6.36 17.28
C ASP A 18 -24.51 6.51 16.27
N THR A 19 -24.17 6.74 14.99
CA THR A 19 -25.17 7.02 13.94
C THR A 19 -25.33 5.90 12.92
N GLY A 20 -24.38 4.95 12.86
CA GLY A 20 -24.32 3.93 11.81
C GLY A 20 -23.93 4.47 10.43
N SER A 21 -23.60 5.77 10.31
CA SER A 21 -23.23 6.39 9.04
C SER A 21 -21.77 6.08 8.67
N VAL A 22 -21.50 5.94 7.37
CA VAL A 22 -20.12 5.92 6.85
C VAL A 22 -19.52 7.32 7.00
N VAL A 23 -18.43 7.44 7.76
CA VAL A 23 -17.74 8.72 8.00
C VAL A 23 -16.52 8.91 7.12
N TRP A 24 -16.00 7.82 6.56
CA TRP A 24 -14.89 7.83 5.61
C TRP A 24 -14.86 6.50 4.85
N SER A 25 -14.41 6.52 3.61
CA SER A 25 -14.18 5.30 2.84
C SER A 25 -13.10 5.55 1.80
N ALA A 26 -12.33 4.49 1.51
CA ALA A 26 -11.32 4.51 0.46
C ALA A 26 -11.29 3.14 -0.24
N ASP A 27 -11.04 3.16 -1.53
CA ASP A 27 -10.83 1.97 -2.35
C ASP A 27 -9.70 2.21 -3.36
N GLY A 28 -9.08 1.11 -3.80
CA GLY A 28 -7.98 1.19 -4.74
C GLY A 28 -7.53 -0.18 -5.22
N VAL A 29 -6.89 -0.18 -6.39
CA VAL A 29 -6.25 -1.36 -6.98
C VAL A 29 -4.78 -1.02 -7.19
N PHE A 30 -3.89 -1.86 -6.64
CA PHE A 30 -2.45 -1.66 -6.68
C PHE A 30 -1.81 -2.80 -7.47
N ASP A 31 -1.64 -2.60 -8.79
CA ASP A 31 -0.95 -3.52 -9.69
C ASP A 31 0.53 -3.15 -9.82
N SER A 32 1.43 -4.03 -9.38
CA SER A 32 2.88 -3.81 -9.47
C SER A 32 3.46 -3.84 -10.89
N ASN A 33 2.70 -4.23 -11.91
CA ASN A 33 3.09 -4.04 -13.31
C ASN A 33 2.96 -2.59 -13.75
N GLU A 34 2.16 -1.78 -13.05
CA GLU A 34 2.00 -0.37 -13.35
C GLU A 34 3.20 0.42 -12.81
N ASN A 35 3.83 1.19 -13.68
CA ASN A 35 5.01 1.99 -13.32
C ASN A 35 4.72 2.99 -12.19
N GLU A 36 3.49 3.52 -12.12
CA GLU A 36 3.06 4.45 -11.08
C GLU A 36 3.08 3.77 -9.70
N VAL A 37 2.53 2.56 -9.60
CA VAL A 37 2.55 1.76 -8.36
C VAL A 37 3.98 1.38 -7.96
N ALA A 38 4.83 1.04 -8.93
CA ALA A 38 6.23 0.74 -8.67
C ALA A 38 7.00 1.95 -8.10
N GLU A 39 6.72 3.17 -8.59
CA GLU A 39 7.33 4.39 -8.06
C GLU A 39 6.79 4.73 -6.66
N LEU A 40 5.50 4.53 -6.40
CA LEU A 40 4.93 4.68 -5.05
C LEU A 40 5.57 3.71 -4.04
N VAL A 41 5.82 2.46 -4.41
CA VAL A 41 6.53 1.50 -3.56
C VAL A 41 7.95 1.98 -3.25
N LYS A 42 8.63 2.56 -4.24
CA LYS A 42 9.97 3.13 -4.06
C LYS A 42 9.96 4.33 -3.11
N GLN A 43 9.03 5.27 -3.30
CA GLN A 43 8.85 6.42 -2.41
C GLN A 43 8.52 5.99 -0.98
N TYR A 44 7.60 5.03 -0.81
CA TYR A 44 7.27 4.44 0.48
C TYR A 44 8.50 3.81 1.16
N PHE A 45 9.32 3.06 0.41
CA PHE A 45 10.55 2.49 0.95
C PHE A 45 11.53 3.58 1.40
N GLU A 46 11.74 4.61 0.59
CA GLU A 46 12.63 5.73 0.90
C GLU A 46 12.16 6.56 2.10
N SER A 47 10.84 6.69 2.31
CA SER A 47 10.28 7.43 3.45
C SER A 47 10.27 6.64 4.76
N THR A 48 10.24 5.30 4.70
CA THR A 48 10.09 4.44 5.90
C THR A 48 11.35 3.71 6.34
N HIS A 49 12.34 3.53 5.48
CA HIS A 49 13.55 2.74 5.79
C HIS A 49 14.80 3.61 5.90
N GLN A 50 15.68 3.27 6.86
CA GLN A 50 17.00 3.89 6.96
C GLN A 50 17.90 3.43 5.81
N LYS A 51 18.82 4.29 5.37
CA LYS A 51 19.75 4.09 4.24
C LYS A 51 20.60 2.80 4.28
N SER A 52 20.63 2.05 5.39
CA SER A 52 21.42 0.82 5.53
C SER A 52 20.66 -0.49 5.23
N ALA A 53 19.42 -0.43 4.75
CA ALA A 53 18.70 -1.63 4.35
C ALA A 53 19.46 -2.38 3.24
N LEU A 54 19.95 -3.58 3.57
CA LEU A 54 20.73 -4.46 2.67
C LEU A 54 20.00 -4.80 1.37
N TYR A 55 18.66 -4.70 1.37
CA TYR A 55 17.80 -4.98 0.24
C TYR A 55 16.97 -3.74 -0.10
N GLY A 56 16.95 -3.35 -1.37
CA GLY A 56 16.20 -2.19 -1.85
C GLY A 56 14.69 -2.42 -1.93
N TRP A 57 13.97 -1.37 -2.34
CA TRP A 57 12.50 -1.32 -2.46
C TRP A 57 11.87 -2.48 -3.24
N LYS A 58 12.59 -3.06 -4.21
CA LYS A 58 12.14 -4.24 -5.00
C LYS A 58 11.78 -5.45 -4.14
N LEU A 59 12.33 -5.58 -2.92
CA LEU A 59 11.97 -6.67 -2.03
C LEU A 59 10.51 -6.57 -1.53
N ILE A 60 9.92 -5.37 -1.53
CA ILE A 60 8.50 -5.17 -1.26
C ILE A 60 7.66 -5.83 -2.37
N LEU A 61 8.08 -5.70 -3.64
CA LEU A 61 7.42 -6.32 -4.80
C LEU A 61 7.52 -7.86 -4.82
N LEU A 62 8.30 -8.46 -3.93
CA LEU A 62 8.49 -9.92 -3.84
C LEU A 62 7.90 -10.53 -2.55
N SER A 63 7.47 -9.71 -1.59
CA SER A 63 6.82 -10.17 -0.36
C SER A 63 5.42 -9.61 -0.19
N MET A 64 4.40 -10.47 -0.28
CA MET A 64 3.00 -10.06 -0.13
C MET A 64 2.73 -9.37 1.21
N ARG A 65 3.40 -9.82 2.27
CA ARG A 65 3.33 -9.17 3.58
C ARG A 65 3.78 -7.71 3.50
N ARG A 66 4.95 -7.44 2.91
CA ARG A 66 5.48 -6.08 2.79
C ARG A 66 4.65 -5.23 1.83
N TYR A 67 4.17 -5.82 0.73
CA TYR A 67 3.30 -5.14 -0.22
C TYR A 67 1.98 -4.73 0.42
N SER A 68 1.37 -5.60 1.25
CA SER A 68 0.16 -5.25 2.00
C SER A 68 0.39 -4.12 3.02
N GLN A 69 1.58 -4.01 3.61
CA GLN A 69 1.95 -2.89 4.49
C GLN A 69 2.07 -1.57 3.72
N PHE A 70 2.67 -1.61 2.54
CA PHE A 70 2.69 -0.47 1.61
C PHE A 70 1.27 -0.04 1.24
N VAL A 71 0.42 -0.96 0.78
CA VAL A 71 -0.98 -0.64 0.40
C VAL A 71 -1.76 -0.09 1.59
N ALA A 72 -1.60 -0.68 2.78
CA ALA A 72 -2.24 -0.16 3.99
C ALA A 72 -1.78 1.28 4.29
N ASN A 73 -0.49 1.58 4.14
CA ASN A 73 0.02 2.94 4.33
C ASN A 73 -0.62 3.93 3.33
N GLN A 74 -0.68 3.59 2.03
CA GLN A 74 -1.32 4.43 1.02
C GLN A 74 -2.80 4.69 1.31
N ILE A 75 -3.54 3.67 1.75
CA ILE A 75 -4.93 3.85 2.15
C ILE A 75 -5.04 4.75 3.39
N THR A 76 -4.17 4.59 4.38
CA THR A 76 -4.20 5.44 5.59
C THR A 76 -3.80 6.90 5.34
N GLU A 77 -3.02 7.19 4.29
CA GLU A 77 -2.75 8.57 3.88
C GLU A 77 -4.04 9.29 3.44
N THR A 78 -5.00 8.55 2.85
CA THR A 78 -6.32 9.13 2.49
C THR A 78 -7.24 9.38 3.69
N LEU A 79 -6.87 8.90 4.89
CA LEU A 79 -7.59 9.20 6.13
C LEU A 79 -7.13 10.52 6.77
N GLN A 80 -5.94 11.00 6.44
CA GLN A 80 -5.36 12.20 7.06
C GLN A 80 -6.02 13.47 6.49
N TYR A 81 -7.04 13.96 7.20
CA TYR A 81 -7.51 15.35 7.15
C TYR A 81 -7.20 16.04 8.49
#